data_AF-A0A830B7N0-F1
#
_entry.id   AF-A0A830B7N0-F1
#
_cell.length_a   1.000
_cell.length_b   1.000
_cell.length_c   1.000
_cell.angle_alpha   90.00
_cell.angle_beta   90.00
_cell.angle_gamma   90.00
#
_symmetry.space_group_name_H-M   'P 1'
#
loop_
_entity.id
_entity.type
_entity.pdbx_description
1 polymer ?
#
loop_
_entity_poly.entity_id
_entity_poly.type
_entity_poly.pdbx_seq_one_letter_code
_entity_poly.pdbx_strand_id
1 'polypeptide(L)'
;MDSLSSEFGRPKTGGSEGENIQSYLTKALFNVNIQNGLGPVQVVMRPENTATELIKAAMAIYVKEKRRPLLETCDPGCYELHYSQFSLESLKPEEKLMNLGSRNFFLCPKVTHSTL
;
A
#
# COMPACT_ATOMS: atom_id res chain seq x y z
N MET A 1 20.54 -50.80 -50.77
CA MET A 1 20.98 -51.19 -49.42
C MET A 1 22.11 -50.27 -49.09
N ASP A 2 21.75 -49.07 -48.64
CA ASP A 2 22.67 -47.97 -48.41
C ASP A 2 21.92 -46.97 -47.51
N SER A 3 22.21 -47.10 -46.22
CA SER A 3 21.88 -46.14 -45.17
C SER A 3 22.52 -44.79 -45.45
N LEU A 4 21.87 -43.69 -45.05
CA LEU A 4 22.49 -42.64 -44.24
C LEU A 4 21.45 -41.62 -43.75
N SER A 5 21.55 -41.36 -42.46
CA SER A 5 20.76 -40.48 -41.59
C SER A 5 20.88 -39.01 -41.99
N SER A 6 19.82 -38.22 -41.74
CA SER A 6 20.01 -36.81 -41.40
C SER A 6 18.85 -36.30 -40.56
N GLU A 7 19.16 -36.02 -39.29
CA GLU A 7 18.35 -35.21 -38.40
C GLU A 7 18.09 -33.83 -39.00
N PHE A 8 16.86 -33.35 -38.90
CA PHE A 8 16.59 -31.92 -38.69
C PHE A 8 15.44 -31.82 -37.71
N GLY A 9 15.80 -31.90 -36.42
CA GLY A 9 14.89 -31.54 -35.33
C GLY A 9 14.32 -30.15 -35.61
N ARG A 10 12.99 -30.03 -35.54
CA ARG A 10 12.36 -28.71 -35.60
C ARG A 10 12.93 -27.87 -34.46
N PRO A 11 13.47 -26.67 -34.73
CA PRO A 11 13.87 -25.77 -33.66
C PRO A 11 12.63 -25.49 -32.81
N LYS A 12 12.71 -25.85 -31.53
CA LYS A 12 11.76 -25.36 -30.53
C LYS A 12 11.89 -23.85 -30.53
N THR A 13 10.87 -23.17 -31.04
CA THR A 13 10.70 -21.73 -30.88
C THR A 13 10.66 -21.48 -29.38
N GLY A 14 11.79 -21.01 -28.84
CA GLY A 14 11.87 -20.54 -27.47
C GLY A 14 10.84 -19.43 -27.33
N GLY A 15 9.78 -19.70 -26.57
CA GLY A 15 8.98 -18.64 -26.01
C GLY A 15 9.92 -17.85 -25.13
N SER A 16 10.40 -16.72 -25.66
CA SER A 16 10.76 -15.61 -24.80
C SER A 16 9.45 -15.21 -24.15
N GLU A 17 9.16 -15.81 -22.98
CA GLU A 17 8.41 -15.13 -21.95
C GLU A 17 9.18 -13.82 -21.75
N GLY A 18 8.75 -12.80 -22.49
CA GLY A 18 9.07 -11.43 -22.18
C GLY A 18 8.54 -11.28 -20.78
N GLU A 19 9.43 -11.38 -19.81
CA GLU A 19 9.18 -11.00 -18.44
C GLU A 19 8.44 -9.68 -18.56
N ASN A 20 7.16 -9.73 -18.22
CA ASN A 20 6.32 -8.57 -18.17
C ASN A 20 6.87 -7.79 -16.98
N ILE A 21 7.96 -7.05 -17.21
CA ILE A 21 8.34 -5.92 -16.39
C ILE A 21 7.26 -4.90 -16.69
N GLN A 22 6.05 -5.19 -16.21
CA GLN A 22 5.03 -4.21 -15.92
C GLN A 22 5.82 -3.16 -15.16
N SER A 23 6.04 -2.02 -15.80
CA SER A 23 6.69 -0.88 -15.20
C SER A 23 5.77 -0.41 -14.09
N TYR A 24 5.82 -1.10 -12.96
CA TYR A 24 5.08 -0.75 -11.78
C TYR A 24 5.56 0.65 -11.45
N LEU A 25 4.61 1.56 -11.29
CA LEU A 25 4.90 2.86 -10.71
C LEU A 25 5.70 2.58 -9.44
N THR A 26 6.99 2.93 -9.44
CA THR A 26 7.90 2.57 -8.34
C THR A 26 7.42 3.17 -7.01
N LYS A 27 6.58 4.20 -7.10
CA LYS A 27 5.84 4.80 -5.99
C LYS A 27 4.47 5.26 -6.47
N ALA A 28 3.51 5.30 -5.56
CA ALA A 28 2.19 5.86 -5.77
C ALA A 28 1.86 6.89 -4.69
N LEU A 29 0.99 7.84 -5.05
CA LEU A 29 0.45 8.83 -4.13
C LEU A 29 -0.77 8.26 -3.40
N PHE A 30 -0.80 8.41 -2.09
CA PHE A 30 -1.90 8.07 -1.21
C PHE A 30 -2.34 9.32 -0.44
N ASN A 31 -3.64 9.55 -0.40
CA ASN A 31 -4.27 10.62 0.36
C ASN A 31 -4.82 10.05 1.66
N VAL A 32 -4.31 10.53 2.79
CA VAL A 32 -4.73 10.09 4.12
C VAL A 32 -5.43 11.24 4.82
N ASN A 33 -6.74 11.17 4.95
CA ASN A 33 -7.52 12.11 5.73
C ASN A 33 -7.40 11.73 7.20
N ILE A 34 -6.86 12.61 8.03
CA ILE A 34 -6.75 12.36 9.47
C ILE A 34 -7.98 12.92 10.16
N GLN A 35 -8.55 12.18 11.11
CA GLN A 35 -9.68 12.64 11.92
C GLN A 35 -9.38 14.02 12.53
N ASN A 36 -10.34 14.93 12.41
CA ASN A 36 -10.25 16.34 12.83
C ASN A 36 -9.18 17.19 12.12
N GLY A 37 -8.43 16.62 11.16
CA GLY A 37 -7.40 17.32 10.40
C GLY A 37 -7.96 18.22 9.30
N LEU A 38 -7.23 19.29 9.01
CA LEU A 38 -7.53 20.19 7.88
C LEU A 38 -7.00 19.59 6.58
N GLY A 39 -7.79 18.74 5.93
CA GLY A 39 -7.48 18.13 4.63
C GLY A 39 -6.51 16.94 4.69
N PRO A 40 -6.27 16.27 3.55
CA PRO A 40 -5.47 15.05 3.51
C PRO A 40 -3.97 15.33 3.67
N VAL A 41 -3.28 14.35 4.26
CA VAL A 41 -1.83 14.18 4.17
C VAL A 41 -1.52 13.38 2.92
N GLN A 42 -0.60 13.89 2.11
CA GLN A 42 -0.16 13.25 0.87
C GLN A 42 1.09 12.41 1.15
N VAL A 43 1.00 11.09 0.91
CA VAL A 43 2.09 10.14 1.13
C VAL A 43 2.49 9.50 -0.19
N VAL A 44 3.76 9.58 -0.56
CA VAL A 44 4.31 8.91 -1.75
C VAL A 44 5.17 7.74 -1.31
N MET A 45 4.69 6.51 -1.53
CA MET A 45 5.37 5.28 -1.12
C MET A 45 5.13 4.14 -2.10
N ARG A 46 5.82 3.02 -1.90
CA ARG A 46 5.67 1.88 -2.81
C ARG A 46 4.34 1.18 -2.55
N PRO A 47 3.60 0.74 -3.58
CA PRO A 47 2.32 0.06 -3.38
C PRO A 47 2.48 -1.33 -2.73
N GLU A 48 3.69 -1.90 -2.69
CA GLU A 48 4.00 -3.15 -1.99
C GLU A 48 4.09 -2.96 -0.46
N ASN A 49 4.15 -1.72 0.02
CA ASN A 49 4.15 -1.40 1.44
C ASN A 49 2.82 -1.78 2.11
N THR A 50 2.82 -1.85 3.43
CA THR A 50 1.63 -2.23 4.22
C THR A 50 0.85 -1.03 4.73
N ALA A 51 -0.40 -1.27 5.18
CA ALA A 51 -1.22 -0.27 5.85
C ALA A 51 -0.50 0.35 7.07
N THR A 52 0.21 -0.46 7.87
CA THR A 52 1.00 0.02 9.01
C THR A 52 2.08 1.02 8.59
N GLU A 53 2.76 0.75 7.47
CA GLU A 53 3.78 1.66 6.94
C GLU A 53 3.17 2.97 6.44
N LEU A 54 1.97 2.92 5.85
CA LEU A 54 1.23 4.12 5.46
C LEU A 54 0.85 4.99 6.67
N ILE A 55 0.37 4.37 7.76
CA ILE A 55 0.06 5.08 9.02
C ILE A 55 1.32 5.79 9.53
N LYS A 56 2.43 5.07 9.66
CA LYS A 56 3.72 5.61 10.11
C LYS A 56 4.17 6.80 9.26
N ALA A 57 4.12 6.66 7.95
CA ALA A 57 4.52 7.72 7.02
C ALA A 57 3.59 8.95 7.10
N ALA A 58 2.28 8.73 7.15
CA ALA A 58 1.30 9.81 7.28
C ALA A 58 1.49 10.59 8.58
N MET A 59 1.69 9.91 9.71
CA MET A 59 1.96 10.54 11.00
C MET A 59 3.26 11.34 11.00
N ALA A 60 4.33 10.76 10.45
CA ALA A 60 5.62 11.45 10.34
C ALA A 60 5.51 12.75 9.54
N ILE A 61 4.77 12.74 8.42
CA ILE A 61 4.51 13.94 7.61
C ILE A 61 3.63 14.93 8.39
N TYR A 62 2.56 14.46 9.02
CA TYR A 62 1.65 15.31 9.80
C TYR A 62 2.37 16.10 10.90
N VAL A 63 3.25 15.42 11.65
CA VAL A 63 4.08 16.03 12.71
C VAL A 63 5.11 16.98 12.11
N LYS A 64 5.77 16.59 11.02
CA LYS A 64 6.76 17.42 10.32
C LYS A 64 6.15 18.73 9.80
N GLU A 65 4.93 18.66 9.28
CA GLU A 65 4.16 19.81 8.79
C GLU A 65 3.53 20.64 9.93
N LYS A 66 3.68 20.21 11.20
CA LYS A 66 3.11 20.86 12.40
C LYS A 66 1.60 21.11 12.27
N ARG A 67 0.89 20.15 11.67
CA ARG A 67 -0.54 20.24 11.40
C ARG A 67 -1.36 20.26 12.69
N ARG A 68 -2.60 20.73 12.57
CA ARG A 68 -3.55 20.87 13.67
C ARG A 68 -4.85 20.13 13.36
N PRO A 69 -5.47 19.49 14.38
CA PRO A 69 -5.05 19.41 15.79
C PRO A 69 -3.80 18.55 16.00
N LEU A 70 -3.11 18.71 17.13
CA LEU A 70 -1.94 17.87 17.40
C LEU A 70 -2.41 16.42 17.61
N LEU A 71 -1.59 15.46 17.17
CA LEU A 71 -1.81 14.06 17.47
C LEU A 71 -1.66 13.85 18.98
N GLU A 72 -2.65 13.19 19.60
CA GLU A 72 -2.62 12.88 21.04
C GLU A 72 -1.44 11.96 21.39
N THR A 73 -1.10 11.06 20.47
CA THR A 73 0.03 10.13 20.60
C THR A 73 0.78 10.04 19.27
N CYS A 74 2.10 9.85 19.35
CA CYS A 74 2.94 9.61 18.18
C CYS A 74 3.14 8.10 17.91
N ASP A 75 2.45 7.22 18.63
CA ASP A 75 2.51 5.78 18.41
C ASP A 75 1.55 5.35 17.28
N PRO A 76 2.06 4.78 16.17
CA PRO A 76 1.22 4.23 15.11
C PRO A 76 0.24 3.14 15.57
N GLY A 77 0.54 2.41 16.65
CA GLY A 77 -0.34 1.36 17.18
C GLY A 77 -1.64 1.88 17.79
N CYS A 78 -1.69 3.18 18.11
CA CYS A 78 -2.88 3.85 18.62
C CYS A 78 -3.81 4.36 17.51
N TYR A 79 -3.52 4.08 16.24
CA TYR A 79 -4.33 4.53 15.12
C TYR A 79 -4.77 3.37 14.24
N GLU A 80 -5.93 3.55 13.60
CA GLU A 80 -6.48 2.60 12.64
C GLU A 80 -6.72 3.29 11.29
N LEU A 81 -6.47 2.53 10.22
CA LEU A 81 -6.67 2.99 8.85
C LEU A 81 -7.99 2.42 8.34
N HIS A 82 -8.79 3.26 7.70
CA HIS A 82 -10.08 2.92 7.11
C HIS A 82 -10.12 3.37 5.65
N TYR A 83 -11.04 2.81 4.86
CA TYR A 83 -11.29 3.31 3.50
C TYR A 83 -11.87 4.74 3.51
N SER A 84 -12.71 5.06 4.50
CA SER A 84 -13.39 6.34 4.63
C SER A 84 -13.84 6.58 6.07
N GLN A 85 -14.23 7.80 6.40
CA GLN A 85 -14.85 8.15 7.69
C GLN A 85 -16.17 7.40 7.99
N PHE A 86 -16.81 6.84 6.95
CA PHE A 86 -18.05 6.08 7.07
C PHE A 86 -17.82 4.57 7.19
N SER A 87 -16.58 4.11 7.09
CA SER A 87 -16.23 2.69 7.19
C SER A 87 -16.24 2.26 8.65
N LEU A 88 -17.05 1.25 8.97
CA LEU A 88 -17.12 0.69 10.32
C LEU A 88 -15.94 -0.25 10.63
N GLU A 89 -15.32 -0.83 9.60
CA GLU A 89 -14.20 -1.76 9.73
C GLU A 89 -12.87 -1.08 9.40
N SER A 90 -11.85 -1.35 10.21
CA SER A 90 -10.48 -0.97 9.94
C SER A 90 -9.77 -1.98 9.03
N LEU A 91 -8.80 -1.48 8.29
CA LEU A 91 -7.93 -2.26 7.43
C LEU A 91 -6.93 -3.04 8.27
N LYS A 92 -6.59 -4.25 7.80
CA LYS A 92 -5.58 -5.09 8.46
C LYS A 92 -4.21 -4.40 8.39
N PRO A 93 -3.45 -4.34 9.50
CA PRO A 93 -2.16 -3.67 9.54
C PRO A 93 -1.14 -4.19 8.51
N GLU A 94 -1.22 -5.48 8.16
CA GLU A 94 -0.32 -6.19 7.24
C GLU A 94 -0.78 -6.16 5.78
N GLU A 95 -1.98 -5.62 5.51
CA GLU A 95 -2.53 -5.57 4.16
C GLU A 95 -1.67 -4.67 3.26
N LYS A 96 -1.35 -5.15 2.06
CA LYS A 96 -0.54 -4.38 1.11
C LYS A 96 -1.38 -3.33 0.43
N LEU A 97 -0.81 -2.14 0.24
CA LEU A 97 -1.54 -1.02 -0.37
C LEU A 97 -2.00 -1.30 -1.80
N MET A 98 -1.28 -2.14 -2.53
CA MET A 98 -1.67 -2.59 -3.88
C MET A 98 -2.96 -3.41 -3.89
N ASN A 99 -3.29 -4.10 -2.80
CA ASN A 99 -4.48 -4.95 -2.70
C ASN A 99 -5.74 -4.17 -2.31
N LEU A 100 -5.57 -2.98 -1.72
CA LEU A 100 -6.67 -2.17 -1.19
C LEU A 100 -7.52 -1.51 -2.30
N GLY A 101 -7.02 -1.43 -3.55
CA GLY A 101 -7.75 -0.84 -4.68
C GLY A 101 -8.04 0.67 -4.57
N SER A 102 -7.76 1.29 -3.42
CA SER A 102 -7.96 2.71 -3.14
C SER A 102 -6.63 3.45 -2.99
N ARG A 103 -6.66 4.74 -3.32
CA ARG A 103 -5.58 5.71 -3.01
C ARG A 103 -6.00 6.71 -1.94
N ASN A 104 -7.24 6.64 -1.46
CA ASN A 104 -7.76 7.52 -0.42
C ASN A 104 -8.10 6.68 0.80
N PHE A 105 -7.63 7.14 1.94
CA PHE A 105 -7.82 6.48 3.22
C PHE A 105 -8.17 7.51 4.29
N PHE A 106 -8.70 7.00 5.39
CA PHE A 106 -9.02 7.76 6.58
C PHE A 106 -8.26 7.18 7.77
N LEU A 107 -7.66 8.04 8.58
CA LEU A 107 -6.91 7.66 9.76
C LEU A 107 -7.62 8.20 11.00
N CYS A 108 -7.95 7.33 11.94
CA CYS A 108 -8.55 7.71 13.22
C CYS A 108 -7.83 7.06 14.40
N PRO A 109 -7.92 7.63 15.61
CA PRO A 109 -7.47 6.97 16.82
C PRO A 109 -8.23 5.66 17.02
N LYS A 110 -7.51 4.63 17.44
CA LYS A 110 -8.08 3.34 17.83
C LYS A 110 -8.90 3.53 19.09
N VAL A 111 -10.19 3.20 19.04
CA VAL A 111 -11.00 3.13 20.26
C VAL A 111 -10.60 1.87 21.00
N THR A 112 -9.71 1.99 21.97
CA THR A 112 -9.60 0.97 23.02
C THR A 112 -10.91 1.03 23.80
N HIS A 113 -11.81 0.10 23.54
CA HIS A 113 -12.89 -0.19 24.48
C HIS A 113 -12.23 -0.59 25.79
N SER A 114 -12.06 0.38 26.70
CA SER A 114 -11.73 0.11 28.09
C SER A 114 -12.82 -0.82 28.59
N THR A 115 -12.49 -2.11 28.73
CA THR A 115 -13.33 -3.05 29.45
C THR A 115 -13.46 -2.52 30.87
N LEU A 116 -14.62 -1.94 31.17
CA LEU A 116 -15.06 -1.67 32.54
C LEU A 116 -15.46 -2.98 33.20
#